data_AF-A0A9Y2IQG1-F1
#
_entry.id   AF-A0A9Y2IQG1-F1
#
_cell.length_a   1.000
_cell.length_b   1.000
_cell.length_c   1.000
_cell.angle_alpha   90.00
_cell.angle_beta   90.00
_cell.angle_gamma   90.00
#
_symmetry.space_group_name_H-M   'P 1'
#
loop_
_entity.id
_entity.type
_entity.pdbx_description
1 polymer ?
#
loop_
_entity_poly.entity_id
_entity_poly.type
_entity_poly.pdbx_seq_one_letter_code
_entity_poly.pdbx_strand_id
1 'polypeptide(L)'
;MAAEGRREAARASPAFVAHCPSTSLLGGQGWMAHGVIPDLAAAGTELVLGTDAAAISRFLDLVRVMYLAAVCHKDARRDHSLMPVTSVFEMATVNAAKALRAADRLGSAEAGKPRTSRCSPCAAWLTGRSGSATRSPTSPTSSTRAAAPTRRPW
;
A
#
# COMPACT_ATOMS: atom_id res chain seq x y z
N MET A 1 -14.46 27.21 8.57
CA MET A 1 -15.85 26.73 8.37
C MET A 1 -16.01 25.77 7.19
N ALA A 2 -15.59 26.08 5.96
CA ALA A 2 -15.76 25.17 4.81
C ALA A 2 -14.90 23.88 4.84
N ALA A 3 -13.76 23.88 5.55
CA ALA A 3 -12.96 22.67 5.76
C ALA A 3 -13.62 21.76 6.80
N GLU A 4 -14.12 22.32 7.91
CA GLU A 4 -14.77 21.58 9.00
C GLU A 4 -16.05 20.87 8.54
N GLY A 5 -16.93 21.56 7.80
CA GLY A 5 -18.14 20.93 7.26
C GLY A 5 -17.86 19.75 6.31
N ARG A 6 -16.73 19.77 5.58
CA ARG A 6 -16.30 18.64 4.75
C ARG A 6 -15.76 17.47 5.58
N ARG A 7 -15.19 17.74 6.77
CA ARG A 7 -14.75 16.71 7.72
C ARG A 7 -15.94 16.00 8.34
N GLU A 8 -16.93 16.76 8.78
CA GLU A 8 -18.19 16.25 9.32
C GLU A 8 -18.89 15.35 8.29
N ALA A 9 -18.96 15.79 7.03
CA ALA A 9 -19.56 15.02 5.94
C ALA A 9 -18.79 13.72 5.63
N ALA A 10 -17.45 13.74 5.67
CA ALA A 10 -16.63 12.55 5.49
C ALA A 10 -16.78 11.55 6.66
N ARG A 11 -17.05 12.04 7.88
CA ARG A 11 -17.33 11.20 9.05
C ARG A 11 -18.71 10.56 9.01
N ALA A 12 -19.72 11.30 8.56
CA ALA A 12 -21.11 10.85 8.53
C ALA A 12 -21.41 9.87 7.37
N SER A 13 -20.54 9.79 6.37
CA SER A 13 -20.75 8.97 5.19
C SER A 13 -19.97 7.66 5.27
N PRO A 14 -20.52 6.51 4.82
CA PRO A 14 -19.79 5.24 4.68
C PRO A 14 -18.77 5.27 3.53
N ALA A 15 -18.34 6.45 3.10
CA ALA A 15 -17.45 6.66 1.97
C ALA A 15 -15.98 6.48 2.37
N PHE A 16 -15.21 5.89 1.45
CA PHE A 16 -13.78 5.77 1.59
C PHE A 16 -13.09 7.06 1.10
N VAL A 17 -12.05 7.48 1.81
CA VAL A 17 -11.22 8.62 1.38
C VAL A 17 -9.94 8.11 0.75
N ALA A 18 -9.75 8.43 -0.53
CA ALA A 18 -8.53 8.11 -1.25
C ALA A 18 -7.44 9.16 -0.99
N HIS A 19 -6.37 8.76 -0.31
CA HIS A 19 -5.21 9.59 -0.07
C HIS A 19 -4.14 9.35 -1.14
N CYS A 20 -3.89 10.38 -1.96
CA CYS A 20 -2.86 10.38 -2.99
C CYS A 20 -1.71 11.33 -2.60
N PRO A 21 -0.69 10.86 -1.86
CA PRO A 21 0.36 11.73 -1.32
C PRO A 21 1.31 12.28 -2.38
N SER A 22 1.63 11.49 -3.41
CA SER A 22 2.55 11.83 -4.51
C SER A 22 2.11 13.08 -5.28
N THR A 23 0.87 13.08 -5.77
CA THR A 23 0.26 14.20 -6.50
C THR A 23 0.14 15.45 -5.63
N SER A 24 -0.20 15.27 -4.35
CA SER A 24 -0.33 16.39 -3.39
C SER A 24 1.01 17.08 -3.16
N LEU A 25 2.10 16.31 -3.06
CA LEU A 25 3.45 16.82 -2.88
C LEU A 25 3.97 17.47 -4.17
N LEU A 26 3.81 16.82 -5.32
CA LEU A 26 4.27 17.39 -6.59
C LEU A 26 3.52 18.70 -6.91
N GLY A 27 2.22 18.73 -6.66
CA GLY A 27 1.37 19.89 -6.89
C GLY A 27 1.46 20.96 -5.81
N GLY A 28 2.29 20.80 -4.77
CA GLY A 28 2.46 21.80 -3.70
C GLY A 28 1.18 22.13 -2.92
N GLN A 29 0.24 21.20 -2.83
CA GLN A 29 -1.11 21.47 -2.31
C GLN A 29 -1.14 21.72 -0.79
N GLY A 30 -0.07 21.40 -0.07
CA GLY A 30 0.01 21.59 1.38
C GLY A 30 -0.80 20.56 2.19
N TRP A 31 -1.33 19.50 1.56
CA TRP A 31 -2.13 18.46 2.22
C TRP A 31 -1.35 17.60 3.23
N MET A 32 -0.02 17.72 3.28
CA MET A 32 0.76 17.10 4.34
C MET A 32 0.87 18.01 5.57
N ALA A 33 1.06 19.32 5.35
CA ALA A 33 1.19 20.33 6.39
C ALA A 33 -0.15 20.70 7.06
N HIS A 34 -1.18 20.93 6.25
CA HIS A 34 -2.51 21.37 6.72
C HIS A 34 -3.57 20.27 6.62
N GLY A 35 -3.17 19.08 6.17
CA GLY A 35 -4.11 18.05 5.76
C GLY A 35 -4.90 17.43 6.89
N VAL A 36 -6.09 17.01 6.51
CA VAL A 36 -7.11 16.36 7.34
C VAL A 36 -6.81 14.87 7.57
N ILE A 37 -5.88 14.28 6.82
CA ILE A 37 -5.74 12.83 6.69
C ILE A 37 -5.48 12.13 8.04
N PRO A 38 -4.52 12.58 8.89
CA PRO A 38 -4.35 11.97 10.20
C PRO A 38 -5.57 12.14 11.12
N ASP A 39 -6.30 13.25 10.98
CA ASP A 39 -7.48 13.53 11.80
C ASP A 39 -8.68 12.66 11.38
N LEU A 40 -8.80 12.35 10.09
CA LEU A 40 -9.79 11.41 9.56
C LEU A 40 -9.46 9.98 9.99
N ALA A 41 -8.17 9.61 9.94
CA ALA A 41 -7.71 8.32 10.45
C ALA A 41 -8.08 8.15 11.93
N ALA A 42 -7.79 9.17 12.75
CA ALA A 42 -8.11 9.17 14.18
C ALA A 42 -9.64 9.16 14.45
N ALA A 43 -10.44 9.71 13.54
CA ALA A 43 -11.90 9.71 13.63
C ALA A 43 -12.55 8.40 13.16
N GLY A 44 -11.77 7.40 12.73
CA GLY A 44 -12.29 6.12 12.25
C GLY A 44 -12.83 6.15 10.81
N THR A 45 -12.53 7.19 10.03
CA THR A 45 -12.84 7.19 8.60
C THR A 45 -11.98 6.17 7.88
N GLU A 46 -12.60 5.34 7.04
CA GLU A 46 -11.88 4.35 6.23
C GLU A 46 -11.05 5.05 5.14
N LEU A 47 -9.72 4.99 5.32
CA LEU A 47 -8.76 5.57 4.40
C LEU A 47 -8.15 4.51 3.48
N VAL A 48 -7.94 4.88 2.22
CA VAL A 48 -7.24 4.07 1.23
C VAL A 48 -6.12 4.86 0.57
N LEU A 49 -5.09 4.17 0.09
CA LEU A 49 -3.97 4.79 -0.62
C LEU A 49 -4.10 4.68 -2.13
N GLY A 50 -3.74 5.76 -2.82
CA GLY A 50 -3.70 5.82 -4.28
C GLY A 50 -2.44 6.51 -4.80
N THR A 51 -2.01 6.14 -6.00
CA THR A 51 -0.92 6.83 -6.69
C THR A 51 -1.39 8.09 -7.39
N ASP A 52 -2.68 8.20 -7.72
CA ASP A 52 -3.21 9.09 -8.77
C ASP A 52 -2.62 8.73 -10.16
N ALA A 53 -2.90 9.55 -11.18
CA ALA A 53 -2.44 9.36 -12.54
C ALA A 53 -0.93 9.57 -12.69
N ALA A 54 -0.30 8.72 -13.52
CA ALA A 54 1.14 8.76 -13.79
C ALA A 54 1.66 10.14 -14.28
N ALA A 55 0.81 10.92 -14.95
CA ALA A 55 1.15 12.26 -15.42
C ALA A 55 1.47 13.23 -14.27
N ILE A 56 0.83 13.04 -13.11
CA ILE A 56 0.92 13.94 -11.95
C ILE A 56 1.68 13.28 -10.80
N SER A 57 1.65 11.95 -10.66
CA SER A 57 2.43 11.26 -9.63
C SER A 57 3.88 10.98 -10.05
N ARG A 58 4.16 10.92 -11.36
CA ARG A 58 5.43 10.50 -11.99
C ARG A 58 5.85 9.05 -11.75
N PHE A 59 5.07 8.28 -10.99
CA PHE A 59 5.29 6.85 -10.76
C PHE A 59 3.99 6.14 -10.35
N LEU A 60 3.88 4.86 -10.70
CA LEU A 60 2.78 3.97 -10.30
C LEU A 60 3.29 2.90 -9.33
N ASP A 61 3.96 3.36 -8.27
CA ASP A 61 4.57 2.53 -7.25
C ASP A 61 3.92 2.79 -5.88
N LEU A 62 3.11 1.83 -5.43
CA LEU A 62 2.42 1.88 -4.15
C LEU A 62 3.37 1.79 -2.94
N VAL A 63 4.54 1.15 -3.07
CA VAL A 63 5.51 1.08 -1.97
C VAL A 63 6.06 2.46 -1.68
N ARG A 64 6.37 3.22 -2.73
CA ARG A 64 6.79 4.62 -2.59
C ARG A 64 5.67 5.50 -2.05
N VAL A 65 4.42 5.29 -2.48
CA VAL A 65 3.24 5.99 -1.93
C VAL A 65 3.07 5.71 -0.44
N MET A 66 3.19 4.45 0.00
CA MET A 66 3.12 4.08 1.42
C MET A 66 4.19 4.79 2.23
N TYR A 67 5.43 4.81 1.73
CA TYR A 67 6.52 5.53 2.40
C TYR A 67 6.19 7.01 2.57
N LEU A 68 5.75 7.69 1.50
CA LEU A 68 5.37 9.11 1.55
C LEU A 68 4.25 9.36 2.56
N ALA A 69 3.20 8.52 2.59
CA ALA A 69 2.11 8.65 3.56
C ALA A 69 2.59 8.44 5.01
N ALA A 70 3.55 7.54 5.24
CA ALA A 70 4.07 7.24 6.57
C ALA A 70 5.00 8.33 7.13
N VAL A 71 5.75 9.04 6.28
CA VAL A 71 6.78 9.99 6.73
C VAL A 71 6.35 11.45 6.63
N CYS A 72 5.61 11.83 5.58
CA CYS A 72 5.32 13.24 5.33
C CYS A 72 4.40 13.86 6.39
N HIS A 73 3.40 13.13 6.88
CA HIS A 73 2.53 13.63 7.96
C HIS A 73 3.28 13.77 9.29
N LYS A 74 4.26 12.91 9.55
CA LYS A 74 5.09 12.97 10.75
C LYS A 74 5.97 14.21 10.76
N ASP A 75 6.66 14.46 9.65
CA ASP A 75 7.52 15.64 9.50
C ASP A 75 6.70 16.92 9.55
N ALA A 76 5.58 16.96 8.82
CA ALA A 76 4.68 18.09 8.75
C ALA A 76 4.16 18.55 10.12
N ARG A 77 3.79 17.61 10.99
CA ARG A 77 3.25 17.92 12.34
C ARG A 77 4.28 17.76 13.46
N ARG A 78 5.52 17.39 13.12
CA ARG A 78 6.61 17.09 14.06
C ARG A 78 6.21 16.06 15.13
N ASP A 79 5.45 15.05 14.71
CA ASP A 79 4.94 14.00 15.59
C ASP A 79 5.16 12.61 14.95
N HIS A 80 6.00 11.82 15.59
CA HIS A 80 6.37 10.47 15.15
C HIS A 80 5.25 9.43 15.27
N SER A 81 4.23 9.69 16.10
CA SER A 81 3.14 8.76 16.40
C SER A 81 2.08 8.71 15.27
N LEU A 82 2.05 9.73 14.42
CA LEU A 82 1.10 9.85 13.32
C LEU A 82 1.39 8.82 12.23
N MET A 83 0.33 8.27 11.63
CA MET A 83 0.42 7.31 10.52
C MET A 83 1.38 6.14 10.79
N PRO A 84 1.04 5.25 11.75
CA PRO A 84 1.79 4.03 11.97
C PRO A 84 1.94 3.21 10.68
N VAL A 85 3.07 2.54 10.51
CA VAL A 85 3.37 1.76 9.30
C VAL A 85 2.34 0.65 9.07
N THR A 86 1.84 0.04 10.15
CA THR A 86 0.77 -0.97 10.10
C THR A 86 -0.51 -0.39 9.50
N SER A 87 -0.97 0.75 10.00
CA SER A 87 -2.15 1.44 9.47
C SER A 87 -1.96 1.83 8.00
N VAL A 88 -0.76 2.31 7.63
CA VAL A 88 -0.42 2.64 6.23
C VAL A 88 -0.48 1.40 5.32
N PHE A 89 -0.01 0.26 5.82
CA PHE A 89 -0.07 -1.00 5.09
C PHE A 89 -1.51 -1.50 4.93
N GLU A 90 -2.34 -1.36 5.96
CA GLU A 90 -3.78 -1.69 5.91
C GLU A 90 -4.54 -0.81 4.91
N MET A 91 -4.23 0.50 4.86
CA MET A 91 -4.78 1.41 3.85
C MET A 91 -4.49 0.97 2.41
N ALA A 92 -3.31 0.39 2.17
CA ALA A 92 -2.91 -0.12 0.85
C ALA A 92 -3.44 -1.53 0.54
N THR A 93 -3.95 -2.27 1.53
CA THR A 93 -4.32 -3.68 1.40
C THR A 93 -5.78 -3.93 1.78
N VAL A 94 -6.06 -4.15 3.06
CA VAL A 94 -7.38 -4.53 3.57
C VAL A 94 -8.40 -3.44 3.27
N ASN A 95 -8.09 -2.18 3.55
CA ASN A 95 -9.03 -1.08 3.35
C ASN A 95 -9.26 -0.83 1.85
N ALA A 96 -8.21 -0.96 1.03
CA ALA A 96 -8.35 -0.90 -0.42
C ALA A 96 -9.27 -2.00 -0.96
N ALA A 97 -9.14 -3.24 -0.45
CA ALA A 97 -10.03 -4.33 -0.85
C ALA A 97 -11.49 -4.10 -0.40
N LYS A 98 -11.71 -3.54 0.80
CA LYS A 98 -13.04 -3.11 1.26
C LYS A 98 -13.62 -2.03 0.34
N ALA A 99 -12.85 -1.00 0.01
CA ALA A 99 -13.26 0.09 -0.86
C ALA A 99 -13.64 -0.39 -2.26
N LEU A 100 -12.92 -1.38 -2.78
CA LEU A 100 -13.20 -2.01 -4.07
C LEU A 100 -14.32 -3.07 -4.01
N ARG A 101 -14.97 -3.26 -2.85
CA ARG A 101 -15.98 -4.30 -2.61
C ARG A 101 -15.48 -5.70 -2.99
N ALA A 102 -14.20 -5.94 -2.76
CA ALA A 102 -13.48 -7.17 -3.10
C ALA A 102 -12.75 -7.76 -1.88
N ALA A 103 -13.15 -7.40 -0.65
CA ALA A 103 -12.55 -7.88 0.59
C ALA A 103 -12.71 -9.40 0.80
N ASP A 104 -13.70 -10.00 0.13
CA ASP A 104 -13.93 -11.44 0.04
C ASP A 104 -12.84 -12.15 -0.79
N ARG A 105 -12.16 -11.43 -1.69
CA ARG A 105 -11.17 -12.01 -2.62
C ARG A 105 -9.76 -11.46 -2.45
N LEU A 106 -9.61 -10.23 -1.98
CA LEU A 106 -8.35 -9.47 -1.96
C LEU A 106 -8.07 -8.86 -0.58
N GLY A 107 -6.86 -8.31 -0.40
CA GLY A 107 -6.49 -7.50 0.75
C GLY A 107 -5.99 -8.26 1.99
N SER A 108 -6.17 -9.59 2.05
CA SER A 108 -5.70 -10.43 3.17
C SER A 108 -5.13 -11.76 2.67
N ALA A 109 -4.20 -12.33 3.44
CA ALA A 109 -3.59 -13.63 3.16
C ALA A 109 -4.25 -14.73 3.99
N GLU A 110 -5.53 -14.99 3.73
CA GLU A 110 -6.32 -16.04 4.38
C GLU A 110 -6.42 -17.29 3.50
N ALA A 111 -6.44 -18.47 4.12
CA ALA A 111 -6.63 -19.73 3.40
C ALA A 111 -7.99 -19.73 2.68
N GLY A 112 -7.98 -19.90 1.35
CA GLY A 112 -9.18 -19.88 0.51
C GLY A 112 -9.39 -18.60 -0.31
N LYS A 113 -8.68 -17.49 -0.01
CA LYS A 113 -8.70 -16.28 -0.86
C LYS A 113 -7.67 -16.38 -2.00
N PRO A 114 -7.98 -15.92 -3.22
CA PRO A 114 -7.02 -15.89 -4.31
C PRO A 114 -5.82 -15.02 -3.95
N ARG A 115 -4.62 -15.62 -3.97
CA ARG A 115 -3.38 -14.96 -3.54
C ARG A 115 -2.93 -13.94 -4.58
N THR A 116 -3.22 -12.66 -4.32
CA THR A 116 -2.86 -11.55 -5.22
C THR A 116 -1.40 -11.08 -5.11
N SER A 117 -0.71 -11.36 -3.99
CA SER A 117 0.67 -10.88 -3.79
C SER A 117 1.72 -11.86 -4.32
N ARG A 118 2.35 -11.54 -5.46
CA ARG A 118 3.67 -12.07 -5.81
C ARG A 118 4.73 -11.08 -5.33
N CYS A 119 5.34 -11.34 -4.17
CA CYS A 119 6.45 -10.56 -3.66
C CYS A 119 7.74 -10.99 -4.38
N SER A 120 8.17 -10.24 -5.41
CA SER A 120 9.29 -10.65 -6.27
C SER A 120 10.70 -10.45 -5.71
N PRO A 121 11.03 -9.47 -4.84
CA PRO A 121 12.42 -9.32 -4.40
C PRO A 121 12.76 -10.17 -3.16
N CYS A 122 11.84 -10.27 -2.19
CA CYS A 122 12.11 -11.00 -0.94
C CYS A 122 12.08 -12.53 -1.14
N ALA A 123 11.20 -13.04 -2.03
CA ALA A 123 11.19 -14.45 -2.38
C ALA A 123 12.48 -14.88 -3.13
N ALA A 124 13.09 -14.00 -3.92
CA ALA A 124 14.36 -14.28 -4.59
C ALA A 124 15.52 -14.38 -3.58
N TRP A 125 15.53 -13.50 -2.57
CA TRP A 125 16.50 -13.54 -1.47
C TRP A 125 16.34 -14.77 -0.57
N LEU A 126 15.09 -15.12 -0.18
CA LEU A 126 14.81 -16.29 0.64
C LEU A 126 15.07 -17.63 -0.07
N THR A 127 15.08 -17.64 -1.40
CA THR A 127 15.37 -18.84 -2.20
C THR A 127 16.84 -18.95 -2.62
N GLY A 128 17.69 -18.02 -2.18
CA GLY A 128 19.13 -18.04 -2.47
C GLY A 128 19.48 -18.00 -3.96
N ARG A 129 18.56 -17.55 -4.83
CA ARG A 129 18.84 -17.44 -6.27
C ARG A 129 19.54 -16.12 -6.54
N SER A 130 20.87 -16.13 -6.42
CA SER A 130 21.73 -15.12 -7.02
C SER A 130 21.42 -15.06 -8.52
N GLY A 131 20.97 -13.90 -9.00
CA GLY A 131 20.58 -13.71 -10.38
C GLY A 131 21.75 -13.87 -11.35
N SER A 132 21.58 -14.71 -12.36
CA SER A 132 22.14 -14.46 -13.69
C SER A 132 20.96 -14.29 -14.64
N ALA A 133 20.81 -13.07 -15.16
CA ALA A 133 19.89 -12.77 -16.24
C ALA A 133 20.19 -13.65 -17.47
N THR A 134 19.19 -13.75 -18.35
CA THR A 134 19.14 -14.50 -19.62
C THR A 134 18.77 -15.99 -19.50
N ARG A 135 17.48 -16.26 -19.70
CA ARG A 135 16.95 -17.14 -20.77
C ARG A 135 15.44 -17.23 -20.64
N SER A 136 14.72 -16.73 -21.64
CA SER A 136 13.41 -17.28 -21.97
C SER A 136 13.61 -18.68 -22.53
N PRO A 137 12.74 -19.65 -22.16
CA PRO A 137 12.21 -20.50 -23.21
C PRO A 137 10.72 -20.81 -23.06
N THR A 138 10.13 -20.90 -24.24
CA THR A 138 8.89 -21.58 -24.64
C THR A 138 8.70 -22.98 -24.02
N SER A 139 7.47 -23.21 -23.53
CA SER A 139 6.70 -24.47 -23.38
C SER A 139 7.30 -25.73 -22.71
N PRO A 140 6.45 -26.59 -22.11
CA PRO A 140 6.84 -27.46 -21.01
C PRO A 140 7.13 -28.89 -21.47
N THR A 141 8.19 -29.50 -20.93
CA THR A 141 8.34 -30.97 -20.93
C THR A 141 8.93 -31.48 -19.61
N SER A 142 8.17 -32.41 -19.02
CA SER A 142 8.56 -33.55 -18.18
C SER A 142 9.50 -33.36 -16.97
N SER A 143 8.88 -33.47 -15.79
CA SER A 143 9.27 -34.29 -14.64
C SER A 143 10.75 -34.38 -14.24
N THR A 144 11.10 -33.73 -13.12
CA THR A 144 11.80 -34.42 -12.02
C THR A 144 11.58 -33.68 -10.71
N ARG A 145 11.12 -34.41 -9.69
CA ARG A 145 10.88 -33.94 -8.32
C ARG A 145 12.23 -33.75 -7.63
N ALA A 146 12.71 -32.51 -7.50
CA ALA A 146 13.92 -32.21 -6.73
C ALA A 146 13.58 -32.00 -5.24
N ALA A 147 14.32 -32.69 -4.37
CA ALA A 147 14.15 -32.73 -2.93
C ALA A 147 14.33 -31.36 -2.25
N ALA A 148 13.62 -31.15 -1.14
CA ALA A 148 13.65 -29.93 -0.35
C ALA A 148 15.03 -29.74 0.33
N PRO A 149 15.69 -28.57 0.20
CA PRO A 149 16.90 -28.29 0.97
C PRO A 149 16.54 -28.03 2.44
N THR A 150 17.27 -28.71 3.33
CA THR A 150 17.20 -28.58 4.78
C THR A 150 17.54 -27.17 5.23
N ARG A 151 16.73 -26.62 6.15
CA ARG A 151 16.96 -25.32 6.79
C ARG A 151 18.32 -25.32 7.48
N ARG A 152 19.14 -24.29 7.23
CA ARG A 152 20.26 -23.91 8.12
C ARG A 152 19.86 -22.64 8.89
N PRO A 153 20.28 -22.52 10.16
CA PRO A 153 19.86 -21.43 11.03
C PRO A 153 20.67 -20.15 10.79
N TRP A 154 19.97 -19.04 11.02
CA TRP A 154 20.35 -17.62 10.95
C TRP A 154 20.40 -17.03 9.54
#